data_AF-A0A2P7QIV2-F1
#
_entry.id   AF-A0A2P7QIV2-F1
#
_cell.length_a   1.000
_cell.length_b   1.000
_cell.length_c   1.000
_cell.angle_alpha   90.00
_cell.angle_beta   90.00
_cell.angle_gamma   90.00
#
_symmetry.space_group_name_H-M   'P 1'
#
loop_
_entity.id
_entity.type
_entity.pdbx_description
1 polymer ?
#
loop_
_entity_poly.entity_id
_entity_poly.type
_entity_poly.pdbx_seq_one_letter_code
_entity_poly.pdbx_strand_id
1 'polypeptide(L)'
;MLLLLLVAGCSSGNGGPTALDVTAAQARSELGSTARWPLDTGLSRDKVQAIRDGAYRFCRDVHPDDTKCFTQQDRSIFAVNQAARLWRSYLAEPSKHGSFPYARAHQNLPDAFQDIVDYCWSTYVDAGKRDARMLGPCLMSAVGGDFFGVVPVA
;
A
#
# COMPACT_ATOMS: atom_id res chain seq x y z
N MET A 1 -46.01 -4.11 -42.26
CA MET A 1 -45.25 -3.59 -41.11
C MET A 1 -44.68 -4.77 -40.34
N LEU A 2 -43.40 -5.10 -40.58
CA LEU A 2 -42.65 -6.08 -39.78
C LEU A 2 -42.03 -5.33 -38.59
N LEU A 3 -42.42 -5.66 -37.36
CA LEU A 3 -41.65 -5.27 -36.18
C LEU A 3 -40.60 -6.37 -35.92
N LEU A 4 -39.33 -6.04 -36.16
CA LEU A 4 -38.19 -6.81 -35.70
C LEU A 4 -38.05 -6.64 -34.18
N LEU A 5 -38.28 -7.72 -33.44
CA LEU A 5 -37.87 -7.86 -32.05
C LEU A 5 -36.34 -7.95 -32.01
N LEU A 6 -35.70 -6.82 -31.72
CA LEU A 6 -34.29 -6.75 -31.36
C LEU A 6 -34.09 -7.54 -30.07
N VAL A 7 -33.51 -8.72 -30.21
CA VAL A 7 -32.87 -9.48 -29.14
C VAL A 7 -31.70 -8.62 -28.68
N ALA A 8 -31.94 -7.74 -27.70
CA ALA A 8 -30.88 -7.13 -26.92
C ALA A 8 -30.21 -8.27 -26.17
N GLY A 9 -29.13 -8.81 -26.75
CA GLY A 9 -28.19 -9.65 -26.04
C GLY A 9 -27.70 -8.86 -24.84
N CYS A 10 -28.19 -9.22 -23.66
CA CYS A 10 -27.48 -8.98 -22.42
C CYS A 10 -26.16 -9.74 -22.56
N SER A 11 -25.16 -9.07 -23.12
CA SER A 11 -23.77 -9.46 -23.00
C SER A 11 -23.39 -9.27 -21.54
N SER A 12 -23.84 -10.18 -20.70
CA SER A 12 -23.29 -10.45 -19.38
C SER A 12 -21.89 -11.01 -19.61
N GLY A 13 -20.98 -10.16 -20.07
CA GLY A 13 -19.54 -10.36 -20.02
C GLY A 13 -19.13 -10.31 -18.56
N ASN A 14 -19.59 -11.27 -17.77
CA ASN A 14 -19.19 -11.48 -16.39
C ASN A 14 -17.82 -12.16 -16.36
N GLY A 15 -16.89 -11.65 -17.17
CA GLY A 15 -15.47 -11.91 -17.08
C GLY A 15 -14.88 -10.97 -16.03
N GLY A 16 -15.37 -11.08 -14.80
CA GLY A 16 -14.67 -10.50 -13.67
C GLY A 16 -13.22 -10.98 -13.72
N PRO A 17 -12.23 -10.08 -13.70
CA PRO A 17 -10.84 -10.48 -13.88
C PRO A 17 -10.45 -11.55 -12.86
N THR A 18 -9.79 -12.59 -13.34
CA THR A 18 -9.49 -13.77 -12.52
C THR A 18 -8.30 -13.47 -11.60
N ALA A 19 -8.14 -14.25 -10.53
CA ALA A 19 -6.94 -14.16 -9.67
C ALA A 19 -5.62 -14.30 -10.47
N LEU A 20 -5.66 -15.04 -11.60
CA LEU A 20 -4.53 -15.20 -12.53
C LEU A 20 -4.09 -13.88 -13.17
N ASP A 21 -5.01 -12.95 -13.44
CA ASP A 21 -4.70 -11.67 -14.08
C ASP A 21 -3.97 -10.72 -13.13
N VAL A 22 -4.32 -10.76 -11.84
CA VAL A 22 -3.64 -9.98 -10.79
C VAL A 22 -2.23 -10.53 -10.57
N THR A 23 -2.08 -11.85 -10.46
CA THR A 23 -0.76 -12.49 -10.32
C THR A 23 0.15 -12.20 -11.53
N ALA A 24 -0.39 -12.20 -12.75
CA ALA A 24 0.36 -11.87 -13.96
C ALA A 24 0.82 -10.40 -13.98
N ALA A 25 0.00 -9.47 -13.52
CA ALA A 25 0.39 -8.06 -13.36
C ALA A 25 1.45 -7.89 -12.26
N GLN A 26 1.30 -8.57 -11.12
CA GLN A 26 2.30 -8.57 -10.03
C GLN A 26 3.65 -9.15 -10.48
N ALA A 27 3.66 -10.17 -11.33
CA ALA A 27 4.90 -10.76 -11.85
C ALA A 27 5.76 -9.78 -12.66
N ARG A 28 5.17 -8.72 -13.23
CA ARG A 28 5.87 -7.71 -14.05
C ARG A 28 6.32 -6.48 -13.27
N SER A 29 6.05 -6.46 -11.97
CA SER A 29 6.29 -5.32 -11.12
C SER A 29 7.71 -5.24 -10.57
N GLU A 30 8.10 -4.07 -10.04
CA GLU A 30 9.40 -3.89 -9.37
C GLU A 30 9.53 -4.82 -8.15
N LEU A 31 8.41 -5.21 -7.54
CA LEU A 31 8.36 -6.12 -6.40
C LEU A 31 8.19 -7.62 -6.77
N GLY A 32 8.02 -7.97 -8.05
CA GLY A 32 7.78 -9.35 -8.51
C GLY A 32 6.46 -9.96 -8.02
N SER A 33 6.16 -11.23 -8.31
CA SER A 33 4.86 -11.86 -7.96
C SER A 33 4.64 -12.11 -6.46
N THR A 34 5.69 -12.05 -5.65
CA THR A 34 5.63 -12.23 -4.19
C THR A 34 6.50 -11.20 -3.50
N ALA A 35 6.13 -10.77 -2.29
CA ALA A 35 6.98 -9.89 -1.49
C ALA A 35 8.21 -10.66 -0.99
N ARG A 36 9.29 -10.68 -1.78
CA ARG A 36 10.55 -11.39 -1.45
C ARG A 36 11.49 -10.59 -0.54
N TRP A 37 11.23 -9.31 -0.40
CA TRP A 37 12.02 -8.40 0.43
C TRP A 37 11.71 -8.62 1.92
N PRO A 38 12.67 -8.34 2.82
CA PRO A 38 12.47 -8.51 4.25
C PRO A 38 11.32 -7.63 4.75
N LEU A 39 10.24 -8.28 5.20
CA LEU A 39 9.14 -7.59 5.84
C LEU A 39 9.49 -7.29 7.29
N ASP A 40 9.04 -6.13 7.73
CA ASP A 40 8.87 -5.80 9.12
C ASP A 40 8.09 -6.92 9.83
N THR A 41 8.58 -7.42 10.98
CA THR A 41 7.91 -8.50 11.73
C THR A 41 6.48 -8.18 12.19
N GLY A 42 6.03 -6.91 12.13
CA GLY A 42 4.66 -6.48 12.42
C GLY A 42 3.75 -6.54 11.20
N LEU A 43 4.31 -6.80 10.02
CA LEU A 43 3.58 -7.00 8.78
C LEU A 43 3.66 -8.47 8.38
N SER A 44 2.53 -9.16 8.46
CA SER A 44 2.45 -10.53 7.93
C SER A 44 2.51 -10.51 6.41
N ARG A 45 3.05 -11.58 5.82
CA ARG A 45 3.06 -11.77 4.37
C ARG A 45 1.65 -11.69 3.78
N ASP A 46 0.67 -12.26 4.46
CA ASP A 46 -0.73 -12.26 4.02
C ASP A 46 -1.33 -10.85 4.02
N LYS A 47 -1.03 -10.03 5.04
CA LYS A 47 -1.47 -8.63 5.10
C LYS A 47 -0.88 -7.83 3.95
N VAL A 48 0.42 -7.99 3.68
CA VAL A 48 1.08 -7.33 2.54
C VAL A 48 0.51 -7.82 1.22
N GLN A 49 0.29 -9.12 1.05
CA GLN A 49 -0.31 -9.67 -0.17
C GLN A 49 -1.72 -9.12 -0.40
N ALA A 50 -2.55 -9.00 0.64
CA ALA A 50 -3.89 -8.43 0.52
C ALA A 50 -3.87 -6.96 0.04
N ILE A 51 -2.93 -6.15 0.54
CA ILE A 51 -2.73 -4.77 0.07
C ILE A 51 -2.32 -4.78 -1.41
N ARG A 52 -1.37 -5.65 -1.79
CA ARG A 52 -0.91 -5.80 -3.19
C ARG A 52 -2.06 -6.21 -4.10
N ASP A 53 -2.90 -7.15 -3.70
CA ASP A 53 -4.02 -7.61 -4.52
C ASP A 53 -5.08 -6.51 -4.69
N GLY A 54 -5.33 -5.69 -3.66
CA GLY A 54 -6.17 -4.50 -3.75
C GLY A 54 -5.60 -3.47 -4.72
N ALA A 55 -4.32 -3.12 -4.54
CA ALA A 55 -3.57 -2.15 -5.33
C ALA A 55 -3.53 -2.47 -6.83
N TYR A 56 -3.30 -3.74 -7.16
CA TYR A 56 -3.17 -4.17 -8.55
C TYR A 56 -4.52 -4.25 -9.25
N ARG A 57 -5.57 -4.67 -8.52
CA ARG A 57 -6.95 -4.57 -9.02
C ARG A 57 -7.33 -3.12 -9.27
N PHE A 58 -7.00 -2.22 -8.35
CA PHE A 58 -7.25 -0.79 -8.52
C PHE A 58 -6.59 -0.22 -9.78
N CYS A 59 -5.29 -0.46 -9.99
CA CYS A 59 -4.60 0.04 -11.18
C CYS A 59 -5.23 -0.49 -12.46
N ARG A 60 -5.54 -1.78 -12.53
CA ARG A 60 -6.19 -2.36 -13.71
C ARG A 60 -7.59 -1.79 -13.94
N ASP A 61 -8.40 -1.67 -12.88
CA ASP A 61 -9.82 -1.33 -13.01
C ASP A 61 -10.04 0.18 -13.21
N VAL A 62 -9.19 1.02 -12.64
CA VAL A 62 -9.34 2.48 -12.62
C VAL A 62 -8.36 3.19 -13.57
N HIS A 63 -7.18 2.60 -13.78
CA HIS A 63 -6.11 3.18 -14.59
C HIS A 63 -5.48 2.16 -15.57
N PRO A 64 -6.28 1.48 -16.41
CA PRO A 64 -5.80 0.37 -17.25
C PRO A 64 -4.64 0.75 -18.19
N ASP A 65 -4.60 2.00 -18.62
CA ASP A 65 -3.59 2.51 -19.56
C ASP A 65 -2.37 3.16 -18.85
N ASP A 66 -2.42 3.34 -17.53
CA ASP A 66 -1.32 3.93 -16.76
C ASP A 66 -0.34 2.85 -16.28
N THR A 67 0.69 2.64 -17.09
CA THR A 67 1.78 1.71 -16.75
C THR A 67 2.54 2.10 -15.49
N LYS A 68 2.48 3.37 -15.05
CA LYS A 68 3.15 3.84 -13.83
C LYS A 68 2.35 3.53 -12.57
N CYS A 69 1.05 3.25 -12.68
CA CYS A 69 0.21 3.00 -11.51
C CYS A 69 0.77 1.84 -10.68
N PHE A 70 1.12 0.71 -11.31
CA PHE A 70 1.68 -0.46 -10.62
C PHE A 70 2.98 -0.14 -9.86
N THR A 71 3.91 0.59 -10.49
CA THR A 71 5.15 1.03 -9.83
C THR A 71 4.88 1.95 -8.65
N GLN A 72 3.92 2.87 -8.76
CA GLN A 72 3.55 3.75 -7.64
C GLN A 72 2.93 2.98 -6.48
N GLN A 73 2.10 1.97 -6.77
CA GLN A 73 1.56 1.07 -5.75
C GLN A 73 2.69 0.33 -5.03
N ASP A 74 3.62 -0.25 -5.78
CA ASP A 74 4.78 -0.96 -5.22
C ASP A 74 5.63 -0.08 -4.30
N ARG A 75 5.95 1.14 -4.73
CA ARG A 75 6.69 2.11 -3.90
C ARG A 75 5.93 2.47 -2.64
N SER A 76 4.61 2.62 -2.73
CA SER A 76 3.77 2.92 -1.57
C SER A 76 3.73 1.76 -0.58
N ILE A 77 3.68 0.51 -1.07
CA ILE A 77 3.73 -0.68 -0.21
C ILE A 77 5.12 -0.83 0.43
N PHE A 78 6.19 -0.51 -0.32
CA PHE A 78 7.54 -0.42 0.23
C PHE A 78 7.63 0.59 1.38
N ALA A 79 7.06 1.78 1.17
CA ALA A 79 6.98 2.84 2.18
C ALA A 79 6.24 2.39 3.45
N VAL A 80 5.12 1.65 3.35
CA VAL A 80 4.42 1.08 4.51
C VAL A 80 5.36 0.24 5.39
N ASN A 81 6.14 -0.65 4.76
CA ASN A 81 7.07 -1.52 5.48
C ASN A 81 8.24 -0.75 6.08
N GLN A 82 8.79 0.22 5.34
CA GLN A 82 9.89 1.04 5.85
C GLN A 82 9.46 1.89 7.03
N ALA A 83 8.24 2.44 7.01
CA ALA A 83 7.67 3.15 8.15
C ALA A 83 7.59 2.26 9.39
N ALA A 84 7.06 1.04 9.24
CA ALA A 84 6.96 0.08 10.34
C ALA A 84 8.34 -0.30 10.93
N ARG A 85 9.36 -0.49 10.07
CA ARG A 85 10.74 -0.77 10.50
C ARG A 85 11.37 0.41 11.23
N LEU A 86 11.20 1.62 10.71
CA LEU A 86 11.75 2.85 11.30
C LEU A 86 11.15 3.10 12.68
N TRP A 87 9.83 3.05 12.79
CA TRP A 87 9.13 3.17 14.06
C TRP A 87 9.70 2.21 15.11
N ARG A 88 9.85 0.93 14.77
CA ARG A 88 10.38 -0.04 15.72
C ARG A 88 11.85 0.14 16.03
N SER A 89 12.64 0.65 15.10
CA SER A 89 14.01 1.06 15.40
C SER A 89 14.05 2.23 16.38
N TYR A 90 13.12 3.19 16.30
CA TYR A 90 13.02 4.30 17.27
C TYR A 90 12.70 3.82 18.68
N LEU A 91 11.88 2.78 18.81
CA LEU A 91 11.57 2.15 20.09
C LEU A 91 12.69 1.26 20.64
N ALA A 92 13.33 0.47 19.76
CA ALA A 92 14.34 -0.51 20.16
C ALA A 92 15.72 0.12 20.43
N GLU A 93 16.06 1.20 19.74
CA GLU A 93 17.37 1.86 19.83
C GLU A 93 17.23 3.37 20.16
N PRO A 94 16.64 3.78 21.29
CA PRO A 94 16.33 5.19 21.55
C PRO A 94 17.55 6.12 21.54
N SER A 95 18.69 5.65 22.05
CA SER A 95 19.95 6.41 22.12
C SER A 95 20.54 6.69 20.74
N LYS A 96 20.30 5.83 19.75
CA LYS A 96 20.80 5.99 18.38
C LYS A 96 20.02 7.04 17.59
N HIS A 97 18.74 7.20 17.91
CA HIS A 97 17.82 8.11 17.21
C HIS A 97 17.47 9.35 18.05
N GLY A 98 18.09 9.54 19.20
CA GLY A 98 17.71 10.56 20.19
C GLY A 98 17.80 12.01 19.72
N SER A 99 18.51 12.30 18.62
CA SER A 99 18.52 13.62 17.99
C SER A 99 17.37 13.82 16.99
N PHE A 100 16.83 12.73 16.43
CA PHE A 100 15.80 12.79 15.41
C PHE A 100 14.44 13.19 16.02
N PRO A 101 13.82 14.30 15.58
CA PRO A 101 12.60 14.84 16.23
C PRO A 101 11.44 13.85 16.30
N TYR A 102 11.20 13.09 15.24
CA TYR A 102 10.10 12.10 15.21
C TYR A 102 10.39 10.93 16.15
N ALA A 103 11.64 10.44 16.22
CA ALA A 103 12.01 9.40 17.17
C ALA A 103 11.77 9.84 18.62
N ARG A 104 12.10 11.09 18.96
CA ARG A 104 11.80 11.66 20.29
C ARG A 104 10.30 11.81 20.54
N ALA A 105 9.53 12.30 19.57
CA ALA A 105 8.07 12.40 19.70
C ALA A 105 7.46 11.02 20.01
N HIS A 106 7.92 10.00 19.29
CA HIS A 106 7.52 8.60 19.41
C HIS A 106 7.87 7.97 20.76
N GLN A 107 9.03 8.33 21.33
CA GLN A 107 9.43 7.89 22.67
C GLN A 107 8.61 8.56 23.77
N ASN A 108 8.22 9.82 23.57
CA ASN A 108 7.48 10.60 24.57
C ASN A 108 5.96 10.35 24.52
N LEU A 109 5.42 9.96 23.37
CA LEU A 109 4.00 9.74 23.11
C LEU A 109 3.79 8.43 22.35
N PRO A 110 4.05 7.26 22.96
CA PRO A 110 3.99 5.98 22.27
C PRO A 110 2.59 5.66 21.70
N ASP A 111 1.53 6.07 22.41
CA ASP A 111 0.15 5.82 21.98
C ASP A 111 -0.24 6.70 20.78
N ALA A 112 0.28 7.93 20.70
CA ALA A 112 -0.02 8.83 19.60
C ALA A 112 0.45 8.29 18.24
N PHE A 113 1.52 7.49 18.21
CA PHE A 113 1.91 6.82 16.97
C PHE A 113 0.93 5.74 16.55
N GLN A 114 0.45 4.95 17.51
CA GLN A 114 -0.55 3.93 17.21
C GLN A 114 -1.85 4.56 16.70
N ASP A 115 -2.25 5.70 17.26
CA ASP A 115 -3.39 6.49 16.77
C ASP A 115 -3.20 6.95 15.31
N ILE A 116 -1.99 7.40 14.94
CA ILE A 116 -1.68 7.77 13.55
C ILE A 116 -1.71 6.54 12.63
N VAL A 117 -1.16 5.42 13.07
CA VAL A 117 -1.23 4.16 12.32
C VAL A 117 -2.68 3.76 12.08
N ASP A 118 -3.50 3.79 13.12
CA ASP A 118 -4.92 3.43 13.05
C ASP A 118 -5.70 4.38 12.13
N TYR A 119 -5.41 5.68 12.18
CA TYR A 119 -5.97 6.68 11.25
C TYR A 119 -5.56 6.44 9.79
N CYS A 120 -4.29 6.15 9.52
CA CYS A 120 -3.83 5.84 8.16
C CYS A 120 -4.51 4.58 7.62
N TRP A 121 -4.67 3.56 8.48
CA TRP A 121 -5.39 2.35 8.13
C TRP A 121 -6.88 2.61 7.91
N SER A 122 -7.56 3.35 8.78
CA SER A 122 -8.98 3.66 8.63
C SER A 122 -9.25 4.38 7.31
N THR A 123 -8.42 5.38 6.97
CA THR A 123 -8.52 6.11 5.70
C THR A 123 -8.35 5.18 4.49
N TYR A 124 -7.39 4.26 4.54
CA TYR A 124 -7.22 3.25 3.49
C TYR A 124 -8.41 2.29 3.41
N VAL A 125 -9.01 1.92 4.54
CA VAL A 125 -10.22 1.10 4.61
C VAL A 125 -11.42 1.82 4.01
N ASP A 126 -11.64 3.09 4.37
CA ASP A 126 -12.75 3.91 3.92
C ASP A 126 -12.68 4.17 2.40
N ALA A 127 -11.45 4.24 1.85
CA ALA A 127 -11.22 4.27 0.41
C ALA A 127 -11.43 2.92 -0.31
N GLY A 128 -11.85 1.90 0.42
CA GLY A 128 -12.17 0.56 -0.09
C GLY A 128 -10.98 -0.38 -0.20
N LYS A 129 -9.87 -0.12 0.52
CA LYS A 129 -8.68 -1.01 0.59
C LYS A 129 -8.06 -1.30 -0.78
N ARG A 130 -8.02 -0.30 -1.64
CA ARG A 130 -7.69 -0.46 -3.07
C ARG A 130 -6.48 0.32 -3.52
N ASP A 131 -6.20 1.51 -2.99
CA ASP A 131 -5.07 2.33 -3.42
C ASP A 131 -4.02 2.45 -2.30
N ALA A 132 -2.91 1.73 -2.42
CA ALA A 132 -1.83 1.76 -1.43
C ALA A 132 -1.12 3.12 -1.38
N ARG A 133 -1.28 3.97 -2.40
CA ARG A 133 -0.75 5.35 -2.41
C ARG A 133 -1.39 6.24 -1.35
N MET A 134 -2.51 5.83 -0.76
CA MET A 134 -3.10 6.49 0.40
C MET A 134 -2.44 6.08 1.72
N LEU A 135 -1.88 4.85 1.77
CA LEU A 135 -1.38 4.25 3.00
C LEU A 135 0.11 4.53 3.23
N GLY A 136 0.94 4.33 2.20
CA GLY A 136 2.40 4.51 2.28
C GLY A 136 2.84 5.91 2.75
N PRO A 137 2.39 6.99 2.09
CA PRO A 137 2.79 8.36 2.45
C PRO A 137 2.30 8.80 3.82
N CYS A 138 1.10 8.35 4.22
CA CYS A 138 0.55 8.61 5.54
C CYS A 138 1.45 8.03 6.64
N LEU A 139 1.82 6.75 6.50
CA LEU A 139 2.69 6.07 7.47
C LEU A 139 4.12 6.58 7.45
N MET A 140 4.69 6.93 6.29
CA MET A 140 6.04 7.51 6.22
C MET A 140 6.11 8.87 6.89
N SER A 141 5.07 9.70 6.71
CA SER A 141 4.96 11.01 7.37
C SER A 141 4.94 10.86 8.89
N ALA A 142 4.31 9.79 9.40
CA ALA A 142 4.28 9.48 10.83
C ALA A 142 5.68 9.26 11.40
N VAL A 143 6.63 8.71 10.63
CA VAL A 143 8.01 8.44 11.07
C VAL A 143 9.02 9.49 10.57
N GLY A 144 8.55 10.60 10.01
CA GLY A 144 9.44 11.67 9.52
C GLY A 144 10.24 11.34 8.27
N GLY A 145 9.84 10.32 7.52
CA GLY A 145 10.43 10.04 6.21
C GLY A 145 9.58 10.62 5.08
N ASP A 146 10.21 10.79 3.92
CA ASP A 146 9.51 11.21 2.70
C ASP A 146 8.73 10.05 2.05
N PHE A 147 8.04 10.35 0.94
CA PHE A 147 7.27 9.37 0.16
C PHE A 147 8.10 8.15 -0.27
N PHE A 148 9.41 8.30 -0.46
CA PHE A 148 10.31 7.26 -0.94
C PHE A 148 10.96 6.47 0.20
N GLY A 149 10.61 6.75 1.45
CA GLY A 149 11.28 6.13 2.59
C GLY A 149 12.64 6.73 2.90
N VAL A 150 12.96 7.89 2.33
CA VAL A 150 14.18 8.64 2.66
C VAL A 150 13.92 9.43 3.93
N VAL A 151 14.66 9.07 4.98
CA VAL A 151 14.75 9.87 6.19
C VAL A 151 15.86 10.89 5.97
N PRO A 152 15.59 12.20 6.05
CA PRO A 152 16.65 13.20 5.98
C PRO A 152 17.66 12.95 7.09
N VAL A 153 18.90 12.63 6.72
CA VAL A 153 20.03 12.60 7.66
C VAL A 153 20.57 14.02 7.79
N ALA A 154 20.65 14.50 9.03
CA ALA A 154 21.38 15.72 9.39
C ALA A 154 22.82 15.37 9.76
#